data_AF-A0A8T4H7V4-F1
#
_entry.id   AF-A0A8T4H7V4-F1
#
_cell.length_a   1.000
_cell.length_b   1.000
_cell.length_c   1.000
_cell.angle_alpha   90.00
_cell.angle_beta   90.00
_cell.angle_gamma   90.00
#
_symmetry.space_group_name_H-M   'P 1'
#
loop_
_entity.id
_entity.type
_entity.pdbx_description
1 polymer ?
#
loop_
_entity_poly.entity_id
_entity_poly.type
_entity_poly.pdbx_seq_one_letter_code
_entity_poly.pdbx_strand_id
1 'polypeptide(L)'
;MNTIYIKFPCSLSELEQIQRNPESLLNFLAMEPLKADIFDALKDKDGAPTVSNMKISQYNFDFLIGTFRLNFQVDRQFCCADTSACATDYIDFKYHYHGEQFFAKGEFLNWVLDN
;
A
#
# COMPACT_ATOMS: atom_id res chain seq x y z
N MET A 1 -6.82 -9.66 10.53
CA MET A 1 -6.19 -9.28 9.23
C MET A 1 -7.14 -8.31 8.57
N ASN A 2 -6.66 -7.12 8.22
CA ASN A 2 -7.50 -6.11 7.59
C ASN A 2 -7.26 -6.17 6.09
N THR A 3 -8.34 -6.19 5.32
CA THR A 3 -8.26 -6.19 3.86
C THR A 3 -8.28 -4.75 3.36
N ILE A 4 -7.35 -4.41 2.48
CA ILE A 4 -7.28 -3.11 1.82
C ILE A 4 -7.61 -3.30 0.34
N TYR A 5 -8.42 -2.39 -0.20
CA TYR A 5 -8.85 -2.41 -1.59
C TYR A 5 -8.38 -1.16 -2.30
N ILE A 6 -7.81 -1.35 -3.50
CA ILE A 6 -7.46 -0.27 -4.41
C ILE A 6 -8.37 -0.41 -5.62
N LYS A 7 -9.04 0.68 -6.00
CA LYS A 7 -9.85 0.75 -7.21
C LYS A 7 -9.71 2.11 -7.85
N PHE A 8 -9.38 2.14 -9.13
CA PHE A 8 -9.35 3.37 -9.93
C PHE A 8 -9.64 3.08 -11.42
N PRO A 9 -10.19 4.06 -12.15
CA PRO A 9 -10.31 3.96 -13.60
C PRO A 9 -8.92 3.95 -14.24
N CYS A 10 -8.70 3.04 -15.19
CA CYS A 10 -7.41 2.85 -15.84
C CYS A 10 -7.65 2.34 -17.27
N SER A 11 -7.21 3.08 -18.27
CA SER A 11 -7.22 2.65 -19.67
C SER A 11 -6.16 1.57 -19.93
N LEU A 12 -6.28 0.85 -21.05
CA LEU A 12 -5.29 -0.16 -21.43
C LEU A 12 -3.89 0.45 -21.62
N SER A 13 -3.81 1.68 -22.16
CA SER A 13 -2.53 2.39 -22.33
C SER A 13 -1.87 2.73 -20.99
N GLU A 14 -2.65 3.16 -20.00
CA GLU A 14 -2.15 3.42 -18.64
C GLU A 14 -1.72 2.12 -17.96
N LEU A 15 -2.48 1.03 -18.15
CA LEU A 15 -2.08 -0.29 -17.66
C LEU A 15 -0.73 -0.73 -18.25
N GLU A 16 -0.54 -0.59 -19.56
CA GLU A 16 0.75 -0.90 -20.21
C GLU A 16 1.89 -0.04 -19.67
N GLN A 17 1.63 1.23 -19.34
CA GLN A 17 2.62 2.12 -18.71
C GLN A 17 2.99 1.63 -17.31
N ILE A 18 2.00 1.26 -16.49
CA ILE A 18 2.21 0.66 -15.17
C ILE A 18 3.03 -0.63 -15.31
N GLN A 19 2.75 -1.44 -16.32
CA GLN A 19 3.48 -2.69 -16.53
C GLN A 19 4.95 -2.49 -16.89
N ARG A 20 5.25 -1.47 -17.70
CA ARG A 20 6.63 -1.11 -18.06
C ARG A 20 7.36 -0.40 -16.92
N ASN A 21 6.64 0.37 -16.11
CA ASN A 21 7.18 1.10 -14.97
C ASN A 21 6.24 0.98 -13.75
N PRO A 22 6.39 -0.07 -12.93
CA PRO A 22 5.52 -0.35 -11.79
C PRO A 22 5.41 0.78 -10.77
N GLU A 23 6.46 1.58 -10.60
CA GLU A 23 6.44 2.75 -9.72
C GLU A 23 5.41 3.80 -10.16
N SER A 24 5.08 3.86 -11.45
CA SER A 24 4.03 4.77 -11.94
C SER A 24 2.64 4.48 -11.37
N LEU A 25 2.41 3.27 -10.83
CA LEU A 25 1.18 2.93 -10.12
C LEU A 25 0.89 3.92 -8.99
N LEU A 26 1.92 4.41 -8.29
CA LEU A 26 1.79 5.37 -7.19
C LEU A 26 1.13 6.69 -7.64
N ASN A 27 1.25 7.05 -8.93
CA ASN A 27 0.62 8.27 -9.47
C ASN A 27 -0.90 8.12 -9.62
N PHE A 28 -1.41 6.89 -9.69
CA PHE A 28 -2.83 6.59 -9.80
C PHE A 28 -3.47 6.31 -8.44
N LEU A 29 -2.67 6.02 -7.41
CA LEU A 29 -3.18 5.79 -6.07
C LEU A 29 -3.61 7.12 -5.44
N ALA A 30 -4.84 7.16 -4.96
CA ALA A 30 -5.25 8.20 -4.03
C ALA A 30 -4.52 7.97 -2.69
N MET A 31 -3.38 8.64 -2.52
CA MET A 31 -2.46 8.39 -1.41
C MET A 31 -3.10 8.62 -0.04
N GLU A 32 -3.92 9.66 0.12
CA GLU A 32 -4.52 10.00 1.41
C GLU A 32 -5.56 8.95 1.88
N PRO A 33 -6.52 8.51 1.04
CA PRO A 33 -7.38 7.37 1.38
C PRO A 33 -6.61 6.10 1.73
N LEU A 34 -5.58 5.76 0.96
CA LEU A 34 -4.78 4.56 1.19
C LEU A 34 -4.03 4.63 2.53
N LYS A 35 -3.45 5.79 2.85
CA LYS A 35 -2.81 6.02 4.16
C LYS A 35 -3.81 5.90 5.31
N ALA A 36 -5.02 6.41 5.14
CA ALA A 36 -6.08 6.29 6.14
C ALA A 36 -6.48 4.82 6.36
N ASP A 37 -6.65 4.06 5.28
CA ASP A 37 -6.95 2.62 5.36
C ASP A 37 -5.83 1.84 6.07
N ILE A 38 -4.56 2.17 5.78
CA ILE A 38 -3.41 1.58 6.46
C ILE A 38 -3.41 1.97 7.94
N PHE A 39 -3.63 3.23 8.27
CA PHE A 39 -3.71 3.71 9.65
C PHE A 39 -4.80 3.01 10.45
N ASP A 40 -5.98 2.82 9.86
CA ASP A 40 -7.08 2.09 10.50
C ASP A 40 -6.81 0.59 10.62
N ALA A 41 -5.89 0.07 9.81
CA ALA A 41 -5.41 -1.30 9.91
C ALA A 41 -4.33 -1.52 10.97
N LEU A 42 -3.69 -0.46 11.47
CA LEU A 42 -2.77 -0.54 12.61
C LEU A 42 -3.55 -0.84 13.90
N LYS A 43 -3.07 -1.83 14.67
CA LYS A 43 -3.63 -2.14 16.00
C LYS A 43 -3.26 -1.07 17.03
N ASP A 44 -2.06 -0.52 16.89
CA ASP A 44 -1.50 0.48 17.78
C ASP A 44 -1.46 1.82 17.04
N LYS A 45 -2.26 2.75 17.56
CA LYS A 45 -2.44 4.12 17.05
C LYS A 45 -1.72 5.16 17.93
N ASP A 46 -0.96 4.71 18.94
CA ASP A 46 -0.19 5.61 19.80
C ASP A 46 0.98 6.23 19.04
N GLY A 47 1.35 7.44 19.46
CA GLY A 47 2.42 8.20 18.86
C GLY A 47 2.08 8.77 17.47
N ALA A 48 0.79 9.03 17.20
CA ALA A 48 0.31 9.66 15.96
C ALA A 48 0.96 9.07 14.69
N PRO A 49 0.77 7.77 14.40
CA PRO A 49 1.47 7.11 13.31
C PRO A 49 1.15 7.76 11.96
N THR A 50 2.20 8.02 11.19
CA THR A 50 2.12 8.57 9.84
C THR A 50 2.73 7.59 8.85
N VAL A 51 2.11 7.47 7.68
CA VAL A 51 2.56 6.57 6.63
C VAL A 51 3.31 7.35 5.57
N SER A 52 4.57 6.99 5.34
CA SER A 52 5.51 7.67 4.45
C SER A 52 6.26 6.67 3.54
N ASN A 53 7.08 7.20 2.63
CA ASN A 53 8.03 6.43 1.81
C ASN A 53 7.44 5.19 1.12
N MET A 54 6.27 5.37 0.49
CA MET A 54 5.61 4.32 -0.27
C MET A 54 6.40 3.95 -1.53
N LYS A 55 6.55 2.65 -1.79
CA LYS A 55 7.29 2.12 -2.95
C LYS A 55 6.70 0.81 -3.45
N ILE A 56 6.71 0.59 -4.76
CA ILE A 56 6.28 -0.66 -5.38
C ILE A 56 7.48 -1.61 -5.53
N SER A 57 7.27 -2.89 -5.24
CA SER A 57 8.27 -3.94 -5.41
C SER A 57 7.61 -5.29 -5.68
N GLN A 58 8.42 -6.33 -5.92
CA GLN A 58 7.97 -7.72 -6.06
C GLN A 58 6.71 -7.87 -6.93
N TYR A 59 6.76 -7.24 -8.10
CA TYR A 59 5.64 -7.21 -9.03
C TYR A 59 5.73 -8.38 -10.02
N ASN A 60 4.57 -8.94 -10.35
CA ASN A 60 4.39 -9.86 -11.45
C ASN A 60 3.14 -9.40 -12.20
N PHE A 61 3.34 -8.87 -13.40
CA PHE A 61 2.28 -8.29 -14.20
C PHE A 61 2.01 -9.17 -15.42
N ASP A 62 0.91 -9.92 -15.39
CA ASP A 62 0.45 -10.79 -16.46
C ASP A 62 -0.83 -10.23 -17.10
N PHE A 63 -0.62 -9.23 -17.97
CA PHE A 63 -1.63 -8.51 -18.73
C PHE A 63 -2.83 -8.03 -17.88
N LEU A 64 -3.86 -8.86 -17.71
CA LEU A 64 -5.07 -8.51 -16.97
C LEU A 64 -4.99 -8.84 -15.47
N ILE A 65 -4.02 -9.62 -15.01
CA ILE A 65 -3.93 -10.06 -13.62
C ILE A 65 -2.50 -10.03 -13.11
N GLY A 66 -2.32 -10.05 -11.80
CA GLY A 66 -1.01 -10.28 -11.23
C GLY A 66 -0.88 -9.78 -9.80
N THR A 67 0.35 -9.48 -9.40
CA THR A 67 0.68 -9.12 -8.01
C THR A 67 1.67 -7.96 -7.94
N PHE A 68 1.62 -7.22 -6.84
CA PHE A 68 2.66 -6.28 -6.47
C PHE A 68 2.72 -6.11 -4.96
N ARG A 69 3.87 -5.71 -4.44
CA ARG A 69 4.07 -5.36 -3.03
C ARG A 69 4.18 -3.84 -2.88
N LEU A 70 3.32 -3.26 -2.06
CA LEU A 70 3.45 -1.89 -1.60
C LEU A 70 4.23 -1.90 -0.28
N ASN A 71 5.44 -1.36 -0.27
CA ASN A 71 6.19 -1.10 0.96
C ASN A 71 5.91 0.32 1.42
N PHE A 72 5.96 0.56 2.72
CA PHE A 72 5.81 1.88 3.32
C PHE A 72 6.50 1.92 4.68
N GLN A 73 6.70 3.14 5.18
CA GLN A 73 7.19 3.39 6.53
C GLN A 73 6.06 3.90 7.41
N VAL A 74 6.06 3.45 8.66
CA VAL A 74 5.17 3.93 9.72
C VAL A 74 6.05 4.67 10.73
N ASP A 75 5.93 6.00 10.72
CA ASP A 75 6.66 6.90 11.60
C ASP A 75 5.77 7.29 12.79
N ARG A 76 6.28 7.11 14.01
CA ARG A 76 5.59 7.48 15.26
C ARG A 76 6.38 8.53 16.03
N GLN A 77 5.66 9.51 16.57
CA GLN A 77 6.16 10.56 17.47
C GLN A 77 5.42 10.50 18.80
N PHE A 78 6.15 10.21 19.87
CA PHE A 78 5.58 10.17 21.21
C PHE A 78 5.75 11.53 21.90
N CYS A 79 4.64 12.18 22.28
CA CYS A 79 4.65 13.53 22.87
C CYS A 79 5.44 13.66 24.20
N CYS A 80 5.85 12.54 24.81
CA CYS A 80 6.53 12.51 26.11
C CYS A 80 7.93 11.88 26.06
N ALA A 81 8.45 11.54 24.87
CA ALA A 81 9.78 10.96 24.71
C ALA A 81 10.43 11.48 23.42
N ASP A 82 11.71 11.83 23.46
CA ASP A 82 12.53 12.14 22.26
C ASP A 82 12.76 10.92 21.34
N THR A 83 11.95 9.86 21.49
CA THR A 83 12.07 8.61 20.76
C THR A 83 11.12 8.64 19.58
N SER A 84 11.66 8.75 18.37
CA SER A 84 10.93 8.42 17.15
C SER A 84 11.07 6.92 16.87
N ALA A 85 9.97 6.27 16.53
CA ALA A 85 9.99 4.89 16.05
C ALA A 85 9.62 4.90 14.57
N CYS A 86 10.48 4.31 13.73
CA CYS A 86 10.25 4.12 12.31
C CYS A 86 10.29 2.63 12.03
N ALA A 87 9.19 2.09 11.50
CA ALA A 87 9.09 0.70 11.07
C ALA A 87 8.78 0.64 9.58
N THR A 88 9.43 -0.27 8.86
CA THR A 88 9.07 -0.56 7.47
C THR A 88 8.12 -1.74 7.43
N ASP A 89 7.02 -1.60 6.72
CA ASP A 89 6.01 -2.64 6.55
C ASP A 89 5.58 -2.74 5.07
N TYR A 90 4.78 -3.75 4.74
CA TYR A 90 4.32 -3.97 3.38
C TYR A 90 2.94 -4.62 3.29
N ILE A 91 2.31 -4.45 2.13
CA ILE A 91 1.09 -5.17 1.74
C ILE A 91 1.31 -5.80 0.38
N ASP A 92 1.04 -7.10 0.28
CA ASP A 92 0.98 -7.81 -0.99
C ASP A 92 -0.42 -7.70 -1.58
N PHE A 93 -0.50 -7.14 -2.79
CA PHE A 93 -1.73 -6.99 -3.54
C PHE A 93 -1.79 -7.99 -4.68
N LYS A 94 -2.99 -8.56 -4.87
CA LYS A 94 -3.39 -9.24 -6.11
C LYS A 94 -4.29 -8.29 -6.88
N TYR A 95 -3.95 -8.00 -8.14
CA TYR A 95 -4.77 -7.16 -9.00
C TYR A 95 -5.43 -7.95 -10.12
N HIS A 96 -6.54 -7.40 -10.59
CA HIS A 96 -7.17 -7.76 -11.84
C HIS A 96 -7.64 -6.48 -12.53
N TYR A 97 -7.61 -6.52 -13.85
CA TYR A 97 -8.03 -5.45 -14.73
C TYR A 97 -9.22 -5.93 -15.54
N HIS A 98 -10.31 -5.16 -15.51
CA HIS A 98 -11.51 -5.48 -16.26
C HIS A 98 -12.29 -4.20 -16.58
N GLY A 99 -12.74 -4.06 -17.83
CA GLY A 99 -13.63 -2.96 -18.24
C GLY A 99 -13.08 -1.57 -17.93
N GLU A 100 -11.80 -1.33 -18.23
CA GLU A 100 -11.11 -0.07 -17.94
C GLU A 100 -11.05 0.31 -16.44
N GLN A 101 -11.08 -0.71 -15.59
CA GLN A 101 -10.91 -0.54 -14.15
C GLN A 101 -9.77 -1.43 -13.65
N PHE A 102 -8.90 -0.83 -12.84
CA PHE A 102 -7.90 -1.53 -12.08
C PHE A 102 -8.45 -1.81 -10.69
N PHE A 103 -8.37 -3.07 -10.26
CA PHE A 103 -8.79 -3.50 -8.94
C PHE A 103 -7.65 -4.27 -8.29
N ALA A 104 -7.29 -3.93 -7.06
CA ALA A 104 -6.37 -4.71 -6.27
C ALA A 104 -6.90 -4.96 -4.86
N LYS A 105 -6.65 -6.17 -4.36
CA LYS A 105 -6.96 -6.59 -3.00
C LYS A 105 -5.67 -7.01 -2.32
N GLY A 106 -5.41 -6.43 -1.15
CA GLY A 106 -4.28 -6.78 -0.30
C GLY A 106 -4.74 -7.09 1.12
N GLU A 107 -3.96 -7.92 1.81
CA GLU A 107 -4.19 -8.23 3.22
C GLU A 107 -3.06 -7.62 4.04
N PHE A 108 -3.41 -6.68 4.92
CA PHE A 108 -2.46 -6.12 5.88
C PHE A 108 -2.38 -7.01 7.12
N LEU A 109 -1.16 -7.50 7.37
CA LEU A 109 -0.82 -8.24 8.57
C LEU A 109 0.00 -7.34 9.48
N ASN A 110 -0.61 -6.86 10.56
CA ASN A 110 0.13 -6.15 11.59
C ASN A 110 0.99 -7.16 12.38
N TRP A 111 2.30 -7.11 12.16
CA TRP A 111 3.28 -7.91 12.88
C TRP A 111 3.44 -7.39 14.31
N VAL A 112 2.57 -7.84 15.22
CA VAL A 112 2.87 -7.75 16.65
C VAL A 112 3.75 -8.95 16.97
N LEU A 113 5.06 -8.73 17.08
CA LEU A 113 5.94 -9.66 17.77
C LEU A 113 5.54 -9.59 19.26
N ASP A 114 4.55 -10.38 19.66
CA ASP A 114 4.35 -10.71 21.08
C ASP A 114 5.57 -11.53 21.50
N ASN A 115 6.46 -10.91 22.28
CA ASN A 115 7.66 -11.50 22.84
C ASN A 115 7.33 -12.10 24.22
#